data_AF-A0A965L3B9-F1
#
_entry.id   AF-A0A965L3B9-F1
#
_cell.length_a   1.000
_cell.length_b   1.000
_cell.length_c   1.000
_cell.angle_alpha   90.00
_cell.angle_beta   90.00
_cell.angle_gamma   90.00
#
_symmetry.space_group_name_H-M   'P 1'
#
loop_
_entity.id
_entity.type
_entity.pdbx_description
1 polymer ?
#
loop_
_entity_poly.entity_id
_entity_poly.type
_entity_poly.pdbx_seq_one_letter_code
_entity_poly.pdbx_strand_id
1 'polypeptide(L)'
;KREKQIQDAANKLKEMSTKLERDATVMPESERLKRQREAAELERDVQRRQREFREDLNQRRNEELAAVVERANRAIRQIAEAEKFDIIFQEAVYASARIDITDKVIRALNAPAR
;
A
#
# COMPACT_ATOMS: atom_id res chain seq x y z
N LYS A 1 -7.60 -2.79 11.75
CA LYS A 1 -8.83 -3.61 11.94
C LYS A 1 -9.06 -4.59 10.77
N ARG A 2 -9.10 -4.14 9.50
CA ARG A 2 -9.26 -5.02 8.32
C ARG A 2 -8.13 -6.03 8.15
N GLU A 3 -6.87 -5.59 8.23
CA GLU A 3 -5.69 -6.47 8.17
C GLU A 3 -5.73 -7.60 9.21
N LYS A 4 -6.03 -7.25 10.47
CA LYS A 4 -6.19 -8.22 11.56
C LYS A 4 -7.28 -9.26 11.25
N GLN A 5 -8.42 -8.84 10.73
CA GLN A 5 -9.50 -9.77 10.34
C GLN A 5 -9.07 -10.73 9.21
N ILE A 6 -8.30 -10.24 8.24
CA ILE A 6 -7.74 -11.07 7.17
C ILE A 6 -6.73 -12.08 7.75
N GLN A 7 -5.87 -11.63 8.67
CA GLN A 7 -4.89 -12.49 9.32
C GLN A 7 -5.57 -13.57 10.18
N ASP A 8 -6.60 -13.20 10.95
CA ASP A 8 -7.36 -14.13 11.77
C ASP A 8 -8.06 -15.20 10.90
N ALA A 9 -8.64 -14.79 9.76
CA ALA A 9 -9.26 -15.71 8.80
C ALA A 9 -8.23 -16.63 8.12
N ALA A 10 -7.04 -16.11 7.78
CA ALA A 10 -5.95 -16.91 7.22
C ALA A 10 -5.41 -17.93 8.23
N ASN A 11 -5.29 -17.55 9.50
CA ASN A 11 -4.90 -18.46 10.58
C ASN A 11 -5.94 -19.57 10.76
N LYS A 12 -7.24 -19.20 10.76
CA LYS A 12 -8.34 -20.17 10.84
C LYS A 12 -8.33 -21.16 9.66
N LEU A 13 -8.06 -20.68 8.45
CA LEU A 13 -7.91 -21.54 7.26
C LEU A 13 -6.76 -22.53 7.45
N LYS A 14 -5.59 -22.06 7.91
CA LYS A 14 -4.43 -22.91 8.17
C LYS A 14 -4.72 -23.99 9.22
N GLU A 15 -5.42 -23.64 10.29
CA GLU A 15 -5.85 -24.59 11.32
C GLU A 15 -6.83 -25.63 10.76
N MET A 16 -7.80 -25.21 9.95
CA MET A 16 -8.76 -26.11 9.31
C MET A 16 -8.06 -27.09 8.36
N SER A 17 -7.12 -26.62 7.53
CA SER A 17 -6.33 -27.48 6.64
C SER A 17 -5.47 -28.47 7.43
N THR A 18 -4.80 -28.00 8.49
CA THR A 18 -3.98 -28.88 9.35
C THR A 18 -4.82 -29.96 10.04
N LYS A 19 -6.03 -29.62 10.51
CA LYS A 19 -6.96 -30.60 11.09
C LYS A 19 -7.48 -31.60 10.04
N LEU A 20 -7.81 -31.12 8.85
CA LEU A 20 -8.23 -31.98 7.73
C LEU A 20 -7.14 -32.98 7.35
N GLU A 21 -5.88 -32.57 7.31
CA GLU A 21 -4.74 -33.44 7.03
C GLU A 21 -4.51 -34.48 8.15
N ARG A 22 -4.56 -34.05 9.42
CA ARG A 22 -4.38 -34.95 10.57
C ARG A 22 -5.49 -35.99 10.69
N ASP A 23 -6.73 -35.57 10.50
CA ASP A 23 -7.91 -36.41 10.71
C ASP A 23 -8.34 -37.13 9.41
N ALA A 24 -7.57 -36.99 8.32
CA ALA A 24 -7.93 -37.47 6.99
C ALA A 24 -8.32 -38.95 6.94
N THR A 25 -7.66 -39.78 7.75
CA THR A 25 -7.86 -41.25 7.78
C THR A 25 -8.93 -41.71 8.74
N VAL A 26 -9.34 -40.88 9.71
CA VAL A 26 -10.32 -41.22 10.77
C VAL A 26 -11.68 -40.55 10.54
N MET A 27 -11.75 -39.55 9.67
CA MET A 27 -12.98 -38.80 9.40
C MET A 27 -13.86 -39.49 8.34
N PRO A 28 -15.20 -39.56 8.56
CA PRO A 28 -16.15 -40.01 7.54
C PRO A 28 -16.06 -39.17 6.26
N GLU A 29 -16.27 -39.79 5.10
CA GLU A 29 -16.14 -39.14 3.80
C GLU A 29 -17.08 -37.92 3.65
N SER A 30 -18.31 -38.02 4.15
CA SER A 30 -19.30 -36.93 4.12
C SER A 30 -18.85 -35.71 4.93
N GLU A 31 -18.26 -35.93 6.11
CA GLU A 31 -17.73 -34.86 6.96
C GLU A 31 -16.46 -34.24 6.36
N ARG A 32 -15.60 -35.07 5.77
CA ARG A 32 -14.39 -34.62 5.07
C ARG A 32 -14.74 -33.69 3.91
N LEU A 33 -15.72 -34.09 3.07
CA LEU A 33 -16.18 -33.29 1.94
C LEU A 33 -16.78 -31.95 2.40
N LYS A 34 -17.55 -31.94 3.49
CA LYS A 34 -18.11 -30.71 4.07
C LYS A 34 -17.01 -29.76 4.51
N ARG A 35 -16.05 -30.24 5.31
CA ARG A 35 -14.92 -29.42 5.79
C ARG A 35 -14.01 -28.93 4.66
N GLN A 36 -13.80 -29.73 3.61
CA GLN A 36 -13.07 -29.31 2.42
C GLN A 36 -13.79 -28.16 1.69
N ARG A 37 -15.11 -28.22 1.55
CA ARG A 37 -15.90 -27.12 0.96
C ARG A 37 -15.80 -25.85 1.79
N GLU A 38 -15.95 -25.96 3.11
CA GLU A 38 -15.81 -24.82 4.02
C GLU A 38 -14.42 -24.19 3.96
N ALA A 39 -13.36 -25.02 3.90
CA ALA A 39 -11.99 -24.54 3.73
C ALA A 39 -11.79 -23.82 2.39
N ALA A 40 -12.30 -24.38 1.29
CA ALA A 40 -12.21 -23.78 -0.04
C ALA A 40 -12.99 -22.44 -0.13
N GLU A 41 -14.15 -22.34 0.52
CA GLU A 41 -14.90 -21.09 0.62
C GLU A 41 -14.14 -20.02 1.42
N LEU A 42 -13.59 -20.40 2.57
CA LEU A 42 -12.79 -19.50 3.40
C LEU A 42 -11.52 -19.05 2.68
N GLU A 43 -10.84 -19.94 1.95
CA GLU A 43 -9.67 -19.61 1.15
C GLU A 43 -9.98 -18.56 0.09
N ARG A 44 -11.07 -18.73 -0.67
CA ARG A 44 -11.51 -17.75 -1.66
C ARG A 44 -11.81 -16.40 -1.04
N ASP A 45 -12.46 -16.38 0.13
CA ASP A 45 -12.76 -15.14 0.85
C ASP A 45 -11.48 -14.45 1.34
N VAL A 46 -10.55 -15.19 1.95
CA VAL A 46 -9.25 -14.66 2.40
C VAL A 46 -8.48 -14.06 1.22
N GLN A 47 -8.35 -14.79 0.12
CA GLN A 47 -7.64 -14.30 -1.06
C GLN A 47 -8.29 -13.04 -1.67
N ARG A 48 -9.62 -13.00 -1.74
CA ARG A 48 -10.36 -11.81 -2.21
C ARG A 48 -10.10 -10.62 -1.31
N ARG A 49 -10.29 -10.75 0.00
CA ARG A 49 -10.07 -9.67 0.96
C ARG A 49 -8.61 -9.20 0.99
N GLN A 50 -7.65 -10.10 0.80
CA GLN A 50 -6.23 -9.74 0.67
C GLN A 50 -5.94 -8.92 -0.58
N ARG A 51 -6.59 -9.22 -1.71
CA ARG A 51 -6.45 -8.41 -2.93
C ARG A 51 -7.07 -7.04 -2.74
N GLU A 52 -8.33 -6.98 -2.32
CA GLU A 52 -9.04 -5.71 -2.06
C GLU A 52 -8.27 -4.84 -1.07
N PHE A 53 -7.76 -5.41 0.03
CA PHE A 53 -6.99 -4.65 1.01
C PHE A 53 -5.67 -4.10 0.44
N ARG A 54 -4.96 -4.87 -0.41
CA ARG A 54 -3.73 -4.40 -1.06
C ARG A 54 -4.02 -3.33 -2.10
N GLU A 55 -5.10 -3.47 -2.85
CA GLU A 55 -5.57 -2.47 -3.82
C GLU A 55 -5.96 -1.16 -3.12
N ASP A 56 -6.79 -1.24 -2.07
CA ASP A 56 -7.16 -0.10 -1.22
C ASP A 56 -5.90 0.62 -0.66
N LEU A 57 -4.94 -0.15 -0.14
CA LEU A 57 -3.70 0.41 0.40
C LEU A 57 -2.86 1.11 -0.68
N ASN A 58 -2.70 0.47 -1.84
CA ASN A 58 -1.94 1.05 -2.94
C ASN A 58 -2.63 2.30 -3.49
N GLN A 59 -3.96 2.28 -3.63
CA GLN A 59 -4.73 3.43 -4.07
C GLN A 59 -4.54 4.60 -3.11
N ARG A 60 -4.78 4.40 -1.81
CA ARG A 60 -4.61 5.45 -0.80
C ARG A 60 -3.18 5.97 -0.76
N ARG A 61 -2.19 5.08 -0.84
CA ARG A 61 -0.78 5.49 -0.90
C ARG A 61 -0.52 6.37 -2.11
N ASN A 62 -1.05 6.02 -3.29
CA ASN A 62 -0.88 6.80 -4.50
C ASN A 62 -1.59 8.16 -4.40
N GLU A 63 -2.77 8.23 -3.79
CA GLU A 63 -3.49 9.48 -3.54
C GLU A 63 -2.71 10.42 -2.63
N GLU A 64 -2.17 9.92 -1.51
CA GLU A 64 -1.35 10.71 -0.59
C GLU A 64 -0.03 11.16 -1.26
N LEU A 65 0.61 10.27 -2.03
CA LEU A 65 1.81 10.62 -2.79
C LEU A 65 1.51 11.69 -3.85
N ALA A 66 0.38 11.59 -4.55
CA ALA A 66 -0.03 12.59 -5.53
C ALA A 66 -0.26 13.96 -4.87
N ALA A 67 -0.90 14.00 -3.69
CA ALA A 67 -1.08 15.23 -2.93
C ALA A 67 0.25 15.87 -2.51
N VAL A 68 1.24 15.05 -2.11
CA VAL A 68 2.59 15.54 -1.78
C VAL A 68 3.30 16.10 -3.02
N VAL A 69 3.25 15.40 -4.15
CA VAL A 69 3.84 15.85 -5.42
C VAL A 69 3.18 17.15 -5.89
N GLU A 70 1.87 17.27 -5.75
CA GLU A 70 1.13 18.49 -6.10
C GLU A 70 1.57 19.68 -5.23
N ARG A 71 1.71 19.48 -3.92
CA ARG A 71 2.27 20.50 -3.01
C ARG A 71 3.70 20.88 -3.40
N ALA A 72 4.55 19.90 -3.71
CA ALA A 72 5.92 20.13 -4.16
C ALA A 72 5.96 20.98 -5.44
N ASN A 73 5.14 20.65 -6.43
CA ASN A 73 5.04 21.40 -7.68
C ASN A 73 4.60 22.85 -7.46
N ARG A 74 3.68 23.11 -6.52
CA ARG A 74 3.30 24.49 -6.14
C ARG A 74 4.47 25.25 -5.52
N ALA A 75 5.18 24.64 -4.57
CA ALA A 75 6.34 25.27 -3.93
C ALA A 75 7.45 25.57 -4.95
N ILE A 76 7.72 24.63 -5.87
CA ILE A 76 8.67 24.80 -6.98
C ILE A 76 8.30 26.03 -7.83
N ARG A 77 7.02 26.18 -8.21
CA ARG A 77 6.56 27.34 -9.00
C ARG A 77 6.73 28.67 -8.26
N GLN A 78 6.39 28.72 -6.97
CA GLN A 78 6.56 29.92 -6.16
C GLN A 78 8.03 30.34 -6.07
N ILE A 79 8.93 29.37 -5.89
CA ILE A 79 10.39 29.62 -5.87
C ILE A 79 10.86 30.08 -7.25
N ALA A 80 10.39 29.45 -8.33
CA ALA A 80 10.74 29.82 -9.70
C ALA A 80 10.35 31.27 -10.00
N GLU A 81 9.14 31.69 -9.64
CA GLU A 81 8.67 33.07 -9.85
C GLU A 81 9.43 34.08 -8.97
N ALA A 82 9.67 33.75 -7.70
CA ALA A 82 10.36 34.63 -6.76
C ALA A 82 11.83 34.86 -7.12
N GLU A 83 12.53 33.80 -7.56
CA GLU A 83 13.95 33.85 -7.92
C GLU A 83 14.18 34.02 -9.43
N LYS A 84 13.09 34.12 -10.22
CA LYS A 84 13.10 34.33 -11.67
C LYS A 84 13.85 33.22 -12.42
N PHE A 85 13.60 31.97 -12.05
CA PHE A 85 14.10 30.83 -12.80
C PHE A 85 13.25 30.59 -14.05
N ASP A 86 13.91 30.42 -15.19
CA ASP A 86 13.24 30.08 -16.44
C ASP A 86 12.95 28.56 -16.55
N ILE A 87 13.82 27.72 -15.99
CA ILE A 87 13.76 26.26 -16.08
C ILE A 87 14.25 25.61 -14.79
N ILE A 88 13.60 24.52 -14.38
CA ILE A 88 14.02 23.67 -13.25
C ILE A 88 14.20 22.23 -13.76
N PHE A 89 15.35 21.62 -13.44
CA PHE A 89 15.68 20.25 -13.82
C PHE A 89 15.50 19.31 -12.63
N GLN A 90 14.81 18.18 -12.82
CA GLN A 90 14.62 17.15 -11.78
C GLN A 90 15.62 15.99 -11.91
N GLU A 91 15.92 15.55 -13.13
CA GLU A 91 16.79 14.40 -13.39
C GLU A 91 18.05 14.87 -14.11
N ALA A 92 19.11 15.15 -13.34
CA ALA A 92 20.43 15.51 -13.86
C ALA A 92 21.46 14.44 -13.47
N VAL A 93 22.28 14.01 -14.44
CA VAL A 93 23.40 13.08 -14.17
C VAL A 93 24.41 13.70 -13.20
N TYR A 94 24.58 15.02 -13.26
CA TYR A 94 25.38 15.80 -12.33
C TYR A 94 24.80 17.22 -12.22
N ALA A 95 24.63 17.69 -10.99
CA ALA A 95 24.30 19.07 -10.67
C ALA A 95 25.17 19.53 -9.50
N SER A 96 25.76 20.74 -9.61
CA SER A 96 26.52 21.29 -8.49
C SER A 96 25.58 21.80 -7.40
N ALA A 97 25.96 21.69 -6.12
CA ALA A 97 25.14 22.18 -5.00
C ALA A 97 24.78 23.68 -5.10
N ARG A 98 25.53 24.47 -5.88
CA ARG A 98 25.25 25.91 -6.11
C ARG A 98 23.94 26.17 -6.86
N ILE A 99 23.47 25.20 -7.65
CA ILE A 99 22.24 25.32 -8.45
C ILE A 99 21.09 24.45 -7.89
N ASP A 100 21.33 23.75 -6.78
CA ASP A 100 20.35 22.88 -6.15
C ASP A 100 19.40 23.72 -5.27
N ILE A 101 18.10 23.58 -5.51
CA ILE A 101 17.03 24.26 -4.76
C ILE A 101 16.25 23.31 -3.84
N THR A 102 16.65 22.04 -3.71
CA THR A 102 15.91 20.98 -2.99
C THR A 102 15.61 21.39 -1.56
N ASP A 103 16.60 21.89 -0.82
CA ASP A 103 16.41 22.37 0.56
C ASP A 103 15.50 23.60 0.65
N LYS A 104 15.43 24.43 -0.40
CA LYS A 104 14.48 25.55 -0.45
C LYS A 104 13.06 25.03 -0.64
N VAL A 105 12.87 24.07 -1.55
CA VAL A 105 11.57 23.42 -1.79
C VAL A 105 11.07 22.71 -0.53
N ILE A 106 11.93 21.93 0.15
CA ILE A 106 11.58 21.25 1.40
C ILE A 106 11.15 22.26 2.48
N ARG A 107 11.87 23.38 2.62
CA ARG A 107 11.50 24.44 3.55
C ARG A 107 10.16 25.09 3.20
N ALA A 108 9.90 25.35 1.93
CA ALA A 108 8.62 25.89 1.46
C ALA A 108 7.46 24.90 1.70
N LEU A 109 7.70 23.59 1.62
CA LEU A 109 6.68 22.56 1.88
C LEU A 109 6.32 22.42 3.37
N ASN A 110 7.30 22.58 4.25
CA ASN A 110 7.15 22.49 5.70
C ASN A 110 6.64 23.79 6.34
N ALA A 111 6.69 24.91 5.62
CA ALA A 111 6.07 26.14 6.07
C ALA A 111 4.54 25.94 6.17
N PRO A 112 3.90 26.37 7.27
CA PRO A 112 2.46 26.25 7.42
C PRO A 112 1.78 26.99 6.26
N ALA A 113 0.84 26.33 5.59
CA ALA A 113 0.03 26.97 4.56
C ALA A 113 -0.61 28.22 5.15
N ARG A 114 -0.20 29.39 4.65
CA ARG A 114 -0.86 30.66 4.96
C ARG A 114 -2.12 30.79 4.13
#